data_AF-A0A960P6A3-F1
#
_entry.id   AF-A0A960P6A3-F1
#
_cell.length_a   1.000
_cell.length_b   1.000
_cell.length_c   1.000
_cell.angle_alpha   90.00
_cell.angle_beta   90.00
_cell.angle_gamma   90.00
#
_symmetry.space_group_name_H-M   'P 1'
#
loop_
_entity.id
_entity.type
_entity.pdbx_description
1 polymer ?
#
loop_
_entity_poly.entity_id
_entity_poly.type
_entity_poly.pdbx_seq_one_letter_code
_entity_poly.pdbx_strand_id
1 'polypeptide(L)' 'MDPARPAVAADAFRAASSRGLAGVLHGCTSGREKAERGQAADVDLAAAHDVSAVVPRLTGPAFVDAR' A
#
# COMPACT_ATOMS: atom_id res chain seq x y z
N MET A 1 0.89 -19.29 -11.86
CA MET A 1 0.62 -18.54 -10.62
C MET A 1 -0.33 -19.40 -9.79
N ASP A 2 -0.07 -19.59 -8.49
CA ASP A 2 -0.99 -20.35 -7.63
C ASP A 2 -2.29 -19.55 -7.45
N PRO A 3 -3.46 -20.10 -7.85
CA PRO A 3 -4.75 -19.38 -7.75
C PRO A 3 -5.17 -19.05 -6.32
N ALA A 4 -4.57 -19.67 -5.29
CA ALA A 4 -4.86 -19.34 -3.90
C ALA A 4 -4.30 -17.96 -3.49
N ARG A 5 -3.21 -17.50 -4.09
CA ARG A 5 -2.52 -16.26 -3.69
C ARG A 5 -3.35 -14.98 -3.95
N PRO A 6 -4.00 -14.80 -5.11
CA PRO A 6 -4.88 -13.65 -5.33
C PRO A 6 -6.07 -13.61 -4.38
N ALA A 7 -6.67 -14.76 -4.04
CA ALA A 7 -7.81 -14.82 -3.13
C ALA A 7 -7.43 -14.37 -1.71
N VAL A 8 -6.32 -14.88 -1.18
CA VAL A 8 -5.80 -14.50 0.13
C VAL A 8 -5.47 -13.00 0.18
N ALA A 9 -4.87 -12.44 -0.87
CA ALA A 9 -4.56 -11.01 -0.92
C ALA A 9 -5.84 -10.15 -0.90
N ALA A 10 -6.86 -10.54 -1.67
CA ALA A 10 -8.13 -9.83 -1.70
C ALA A 10 -8.86 -9.88 -0.35
N ASP A 11 -8.86 -11.03 0.32
CA ASP A 11 -9.43 -11.17 1.67
C ASP A 11 -8.70 -10.34 2.71
N ALA A 12 -7.36 -10.37 2.68
CA ALA A 12 -6.54 -9.56 3.58
C ALA A 12 -6.80 -8.07 3.42
N PHE A 13 -6.93 -7.59 2.17
CA PHE A 13 -7.27 -6.21 1.90
C PHE A 13 -8.66 -5.85 2.44
N ARG A 14 -9.70 -6.63 2.12
CA ARG A 14 -11.06 -6.40 2.62
C ARG A 14 -11.10 -6.30 4.15
N ALA A 15 -10.41 -7.23 4.82
CA ALA A 15 -10.30 -7.23 6.28
C ALA A 15 -9.58 -5.96 6.79
N ALA A 16 -8.46 -5.57 6.17
CA ALA A 16 -7.72 -4.37 6.53
C ALA A 16 -8.54 -3.08 6.33
N SER A 17 -9.23 -2.95 5.20
CA SER A 17 -10.10 -1.80 4.90
C SER A 17 -11.20 -1.64 5.95
N SER A 18 -11.82 -2.74 6.39
CA SER A 18 -12.87 -2.71 7.43
C SER A 18 -12.38 -2.27 8.81
N ARG A 19 -11.08 -2.45 9.09
CA ARG A 19 -10.45 -2.13 10.38
C ARG A 19 -9.74 -0.76 10.38
N GLY A 20 -9.67 -0.11 9.23
CA GLY A 20 -8.84 1.07 9.00
C GLY A 20 -7.45 0.71 8.49
N LEU A 21 -7.17 1.05 7.23
CA LEU A 21 -5.93 0.69 6.54
C LEU A 21 -4.67 1.29 7.19
N ALA A 22 -4.74 2.53 7.66
CA ALA A 22 -3.61 3.20 8.31
C ALA A 22 -3.14 2.46 9.56
N GLY A 23 -4.07 2.06 10.44
CA GLY A 23 -3.70 1.31 11.65
C GLY A 23 -3.07 -0.05 11.34
N VAL A 24 -3.54 -0.72 10.28
CA VAL A 24 -2.94 -1.97 9.81
C VAL A 24 -1.51 -1.73 9.31
N LEU A 25 -1.28 -0.71 8.47
CA LEU A 25 0.05 -0.41 7.93
C LEU A 25 1.04 0.03 9.01
N HIS A 26 0.62 0.86 9.98
CA HIS A 26 1.43 1.21 11.15
C HIS A 26 1.80 -0.02 11.99
N GLY A 27 0.92 -1.02 12.05
CA GLY A 27 1.15 -2.28 12.74
C GLY A 27 2.12 -3.23 12.03
N CYS A 28 2.41 -3.03 10.74
CA CYS A 28 3.37 -3.84 10.00
C CYS A 28 4.82 -3.52 10.40
N THR A 29 5.76 -4.43 10.16
CA THR A 29 7.19 -4.23 10.50
C THR A 29 7.74 -2.94 9.91
N SER A 30 7.54 -2.71 8.61
CA SER A 30 7.99 -1.47 7.95
C SER A 30 7.29 -0.21 8.48
N GLY A 31 6.03 -0.30 8.90
CA GLY A 31 5.29 0.82 9.49
C GLY A 31 5.89 1.24 10.83
N ARG A 32 6.20 0.26 11.69
CA ARG A 32 6.87 0.52 12.98
C ARG A 32 8.27 1.11 12.79
N GLU A 33 9.06 0.55 11.87
CA GLU A 33 10.40 1.08 11.54
C GLU A 33 10.35 2.52 11.03
N LYS A 34 9.32 2.87 10.24
CA LYS A 34 9.09 4.24 9.78
C LYS A 34 8.71 5.17 10.92
N ALA A 35 7.80 4.73 11.81
CA ALA A 35 7.42 5.51 12.98
C ALA A 35 8.61 5.78 13.91
N GLU A 36 9.46 4.78 14.17
CA GLU A 36 10.69 4.91 14.96
C GLU A 36 11.68 5.94 14.38
N ARG A 37 11.66 6.14 13.06
CA ARG A 37 12.48 7.14 12.36
C ARG A 37 11.81 8.52 12.26
N GLY A 38 10.66 8.72 12.90
CA GLY A 38 9.89 9.96 12.81
C GLY A 38 9.15 10.15 11.48
N GLN A 39 8.95 9.07 10.72
CA GLN A 39 8.33 9.07 9.38
C GLN A 39 6.89 8.51 9.40
N ALA A 40 6.18 8.65 10.52
CA ALA A 40 4.81 8.14 10.67
C ALA A 40 3.85 8.74 9.62
N ALA A 41 4.03 10.02 9.26
CA ALA A 41 3.22 10.69 8.25
C ALA A 41 3.34 10.05 6.85
N ASP A 42 4.50 9.45 6.52
CA ASP A 42 4.67 8.72 5.25
C ASP A 42 3.77 7.47 5.21
N VAL A 43 3.58 6.82 6.37
CA VAL A 43 2.71 5.64 6.49
C VAL A 43 1.25 6.04 6.35
N ASP A 44 0.86 7.19 6.93
CA ASP A 44 -0.49 7.75 6.76
C ASP A 44 -0.79 8.07 5.28
N LEU A 45 0.17 8.70 4.59
CA LEU A 45 0.06 9.00 3.16
C LEU A 45 -0.01 7.70 2.32
N ALA A 46 0.83 6.71 2.62
CA ALA A 46 0.80 5.42 1.93
C ALA A 46 -0.51 4.63 2.15
N ALA A 47 -1.18 4.86 3.28
CA ALA A 47 -2.48 4.25 3.60
C ALA A 47 -3.66 4.94 2.90
N ALA A 48 -3.44 6.10 2.27
CA ALA A 48 -4.48 6.84 1.59
C ALA A 48 -4.97 6.07 0.36
N HIS A 49 -6.18 5.52 0.46
CA HIS A 49 -6.76 4.67 -0.57
C HIS A 49 -7.55 5.49 -1.59
N ASP A 50 -7.27 5.27 -2.88
CA ASP A 50 -7.98 5.89 -4.01
C ASP A 50 -7.92 7.44 -4.02
N VAL A 51 -6.76 8.00 -3.64
CA VAL A 51 -6.52 9.47 -3.61
C VAL A 51 -5.73 9.99 -4.81
N SER A 52 -5.30 9.12 -5.72
CA SER A 52 -4.58 9.47 -6.94
C SER A 52 -5.05 8.60 -8.09
N ALA A 53 -5.37 9.24 -9.23
CA ALA A 53 -5.73 8.57 -10.47
C ALA A 53 -4.51 8.20 -11.34
N VAL A 54 -3.29 8.52 -10.91
CA VAL A 54 -2.06 8.29 -11.69
C VAL A 54 -1.68 6.81 -11.64
N VAL A 55 -1.46 6.22 -12.82
CA VAL A 55 -0.95 4.85 -12.98
C VAL A 55 0.36 4.87 -13.75
N PRO A 56 1.53 4.89 -13.08
CA PRO A 56 2.82 4.95 -13.76
C PRO A 56 3.10 3.68 -14.57
N ARG A 57 3.59 3.83 -15.81
CA ARG A 57 3.99 2.72 -16.67
C ARG A 57 5.51 2.61 -16.70
N LEU A 58 6.03 1.41 -16.42
CA LEU A 58 7.45 1.12 -16.60
C LEU A 58 7.78 1.03 -18.09
N THR A 59 8.59 1.97 -18.61
CA THR A 59 9.05 2.01 -20.00
C THR A 59 10.58 2.13 -20.00
N GLY A 60 11.26 1.05 -20.38
CA GLY A 60 12.72 0.96 -20.25
C GLY A 60 13.14 1.09 -18.76
N PRO A 61 14.05 2.00 -18.40
CA PRO A 61 14.53 2.16 -17.02
C PRO A 61 13.71 3.17 -16.18
N ALA A 62 12.61 3.73 -16.71
CA ALA A 62 11.88 4.82 -16.06
C ALA A 62 10.38 4.55 -15.97
N PHE A 63 9.74 5.11 -14.93
CA PHE A 63 8.29 5.23 -14.85
C PHE A 63 7.86 6.48 -15.62
N VAL A 64 6.88 6.33 -16.52
CA VAL A 64 6.28 7.43 -17.29
C VAL A 64 4.78 7.46 -17.05
N ASP A 65 4.15 8.61 -17.27
CA ASP A 65 2.70 8.72 -17.20
C ASP A 65 2.04 7.83 -18.25
N ALA A 66 1.03 7.07 -17.83
CA ALA A 66 0.12 6.40 -18.75
C ALA A 66 -0.74 7.47 -19.43
N ARG A 67 -0.37 7.82 -20.67
CA ARG A 67 -1.25 8.54 -21.60
C ARG A 67 -2.43 7.68 -22.00
#